data_AF-A0A1H3E1V1-F1
#
_entry.id   AF-A0A1H3E1V1-F1
#
_cell.length_a   1.000
_cell.length_b   1.000
_cell.length_c   1.000
_cell.angle_alpha   90.00
_cell.angle_beta   90.00
_cell.angle_gamma   90.00
#
_symmetry.space_group_name_H-M   'P 1'
#
loop_
_entity.id
_entity.type
_entity.pdbx_description
1 polymer ?
#
loop_
_entity_poly.entity_id
_entity_poly.type
_entity_poly.pdbx_seq_one_letter_code
_entity_poly.pdbx_strand_id
1 'polypeptide(L)'
;MDLACPKTLWQHSVMIKFRTLSNDHPDLKHSPLLRAALLTLQYAQEHEAIGLTKTKAFKRVFVHWAVEHFDWPGSSAEEMFRYNKVINEYEFPPLELLHFLLITLRLGRHFKDEFRLTKRGTELAQTPGKLFAELVPFFILQIDHASYARFEDRPFGKWDVWMNVINVEADHGTTEGALFAAFYGEEHDWDIAGWREMATFSSCVLHPLEWAGLLVQTREEREGKHVHHVFKTPLWRSALKLDTDDMLRPVSVQ
;
A
#
# COMPACT_ATOMS: atom_id res chain seq x y z
N MET A 1 -10.92 -45.67 34.54
CA MET A 1 -9.66 -45.38 33.82
C MET A 1 -9.94 -44.21 32.91
N ASP A 2 -9.70 -43.02 33.43
CA ASP A 2 -9.89 -41.75 32.74
C ASP A 2 -8.79 -41.59 31.68
N LEU A 3 -9.19 -41.56 30.41
CA LEU A 3 -8.35 -41.07 29.33
C LEU A 3 -8.79 -39.63 29.05
N ALA A 4 -8.06 -38.71 29.66
CA ALA A 4 -8.15 -37.29 29.39
C ALA A 4 -7.91 -37.03 27.89
N CYS A 5 -8.90 -36.42 27.25
CA CYS A 5 -8.78 -35.82 25.93
C CYS A 5 -7.72 -34.70 26.00
N PRO A 6 -6.66 -34.70 25.16
CA PRO A 6 -5.73 -33.59 25.13
C PRO A 6 -6.43 -32.39 24.50
N LYS A 7 -7.01 -31.53 25.34
CA LYS A 7 -7.40 -30.17 24.98
C LYS A 7 -6.15 -29.29 24.99
N THR A 8 -5.37 -29.26 23.91
CA THR A 8 -4.42 -28.15 23.68
C THR A 8 -3.87 -28.14 22.25
N LEU A 9 -3.70 -26.92 21.71
CA LEU A 9 -2.91 -26.52 20.53
C LEU A 9 -3.61 -26.31 19.18
N TRP A 10 -4.89 -25.90 19.15
CA TRP A 10 -5.46 -25.23 17.97
C TRP A 10 -6.21 -23.94 18.34
N GLN A 11 -5.59 -23.10 19.17
CA GLN A 11 -5.97 -21.70 19.35
C GLN A 11 -4.76 -20.80 19.15
N HIS A 12 -4.17 -20.85 17.95
CA HIS A 12 -3.39 -19.73 17.43
C HIS A 12 -3.98 -19.39 16.06
N SER A 13 -5.01 -18.54 16.05
CA SER A 13 -5.35 -17.78 14.85
C SER A 13 -4.77 -16.39 15.01
N VAL A 14 -3.62 -16.11 14.39
CA VAL A 14 -3.23 -14.74 14.11
C VAL A 14 -2.78 -14.62 12.64
N MET A 15 -3.74 -14.74 11.72
CA MET A 15 -3.58 -14.52 10.27
C MET A 15 -3.32 -13.04 9.90
N ILE A 16 -2.35 -12.36 10.52
CA ILE A 16 -2.06 -10.91 10.47
C ILE A 16 -2.92 -10.08 11.43
N LYS A 17 -2.25 -9.25 12.23
CA LYS A 17 -2.89 -8.18 13.01
C LYS A 17 -2.21 -6.83 12.76
N PHE A 18 -3.01 -5.84 12.40
CA PHE A 18 -2.57 -4.44 12.37
C PHE A 18 -2.66 -3.82 13.76
N ARG A 19 -1.57 -3.22 14.22
CA ARG A 19 -1.46 -2.48 15.48
C ARG A 19 -1.89 -1.03 15.26
N THR A 20 -2.59 -0.47 16.23
CA THR A 20 -2.85 0.98 16.25
C THR A 20 -1.60 1.71 16.70
N LEU A 21 -1.14 2.66 15.90
CA LEU A 21 -0.01 3.53 16.21
C LEU A 21 -0.51 4.85 16.78
N SER A 22 0.31 5.52 17.60
CA SER A 22 0.02 6.89 18.05
C SER A 22 0.10 7.87 16.88
N ASN A 23 -0.58 9.01 16.99
CA ASN A 23 -0.65 10.01 15.92
C ASN A 23 0.72 10.61 15.55
N ASP A 24 1.66 10.60 16.48
CA ASP A 24 3.03 11.11 16.37
C ASP A 24 4.06 10.00 16.12
N HIS A 25 3.62 8.76 15.90
CA HIS A 25 4.52 7.63 15.71
C HIS A 25 5.40 7.88 14.47
N PRO A 26 6.74 7.89 14.60
CA PRO A 26 7.64 8.34 13.55
C PRO A 26 7.54 7.49 12.27
N ASP A 27 7.22 6.21 12.41
CA ASP A 27 7.15 5.30 11.26
C ASP A 27 5.96 5.54 10.34
N LEU A 28 4.92 6.27 10.78
CA LEU A 28 3.78 6.62 9.92
C LEU A 28 4.20 7.39 8.66
N LYS A 29 5.33 8.11 8.73
CA LYS A 29 5.90 8.84 7.58
C LYS A 29 6.25 7.94 6.39
N HIS A 30 6.46 6.64 6.63
CA HIS A 30 6.81 5.69 5.58
C HIS A 30 5.66 5.35 4.66
N SER A 31 4.41 5.72 4.97
CA SER A 31 3.23 5.39 4.16
C SER A 31 2.87 6.51 3.16
N PRO A 32 3.12 6.33 1.85
CA PRO A 32 2.65 7.26 0.82
C PRO A 32 1.14 7.44 0.85
N LEU A 33 0.39 6.34 1.00
CA LEU A 33 -1.06 6.37 1.01
C LEU A 33 -1.61 7.20 2.18
N LEU A 34 -1.05 7.03 3.38
CA LEU A 34 -1.43 7.85 4.53
C LEU A 34 -1.11 9.34 4.30
N ARG A 35 0.10 9.64 3.81
CA ARG A 35 0.53 11.01 3.51
C ARG A 35 -0.42 11.67 2.52
N ALA A 36 -0.70 11.02 1.40
CA ALA A 36 -1.60 11.52 0.36
C ALA A 36 -3.03 11.71 0.88
N ALA A 37 -3.52 10.79 1.71
CA ALA A 37 -4.83 10.91 2.36
C ALA A 37 -4.89 12.13 3.29
N LEU A 38 -3.90 12.31 4.16
CA LEU A 38 -3.83 13.47 5.06
C LEU A 38 -3.79 14.77 4.28
N LEU A 39 -2.92 14.87 3.27
CA LEU A 39 -2.80 16.03 2.39
C LEU A 39 -4.13 16.36 1.70
N THR A 40 -4.81 15.35 1.15
CA THR A 40 -6.11 15.54 0.49
C THR A 40 -7.19 16.02 1.45
N LEU A 41 -7.26 15.41 2.65
CA LEU A 41 -8.25 15.79 3.65
C LEU A 41 -7.98 17.21 4.18
N GLN A 42 -6.72 17.56 4.43
CA GLN A 42 -6.31 18.90 4.87
C GLN A 42 -6.59 19.95 3.80
N TYR A 43 -6.26 19.68 2.53
CA TYR A 43 -6.60 20.56 1.41
C TYR A 43 -8.11 20.82 1.35
N ALA A 44 -8.93 19.78 1.44
CA ALA A 44 -10.39 19.93 1.43
C ALA A 44 -10.90 20.72 2.66
N GLN A 45 -10.22 20.64 3.79
CA GLN A 45 -10.55 21.41 4.99
C GLN A 45 -10.20 22.89 4.83
N GLU A 46 -9.02 23.19 4.28
CA GLU A 46 -8.52 24.56 4.06
C GLU A 46 -9.29 25.30 2.97
N HIS A 47 -9.68 24.59 1.90
CA HIS A 47 -10.40 25.15 0.76
C HIS A 47 -11.92 24.92 0.80
N GLU A 48 -12.45 24.40 1.92
CA GLU A 48 -13.84 23.97 2.15
C GLU A 48 -14.34 22.80 1.29
N ALA A 49 -13.80 22.64 0.09
CA ALA A 49 -14.12 21.59 -0.86
C ALA A 49 -13.01 21.44 -1.92
N ILE A 50 -13.06 20.33 -2.66
CA ILE A 50 -12.26 20.13 -3.87
C ILE A 50 -13.21 20.05 -5.07
N GLY A 51 -12.98 20.83 -6.11
CA GLY A 51 -13.82 20.80 -7.30
C GLY A 51 -13.74 19.47 -8.07
N LEU A 52 -14.89 19.02 -8.56
CA LEU A 52 -15.06 17.81 -9.38
C LEU A 52 -15.56 18.14 -10.80
N THR A 53 -15.19 17.30 -11.76
CA THR A 53 -15.73 17.31 -13.11
C THR A 53 -17.17 16.77 -13.11
N LYS A 54 -17.84 16.84 -14.28
CA LYS A 54 -19.17 16.23 -14.47
C LYS A 54 -19.17 14.72 -14.21
N THR A 55 -18.06 14.05 -14.52
CA THR A 55 -17.86 12.61 -14.29
C THR A 55 -17.38 12.29 -12.87
N LYS A 56 -17.43 13.26 -11.95
CA LYS A 56 -17.00 13.13 -10.55
C LYS A 56 -15.50 12.87 -10.35
N ALA A 57 -14.68 13.13 -11.37
CA ALA A 57 -13.23 13.14 -11.21
C ALA A 57 -12.77 14.46 -10.56
N PHE A 58 -11.65 14.47 -9.84
CA PHE A 58 -11.03 15.70 -9.34
C PHE A 58 -10.64 16.64 -10.50
N LYS A 59 -10.92 17.94 -10.34
CA LYS A 59 -10.52 18.96 -11.33
C LYS A 59 -8.99 19.05 -11.37
N ARG A 60 -8.47 19.33 -12.57
CA ARG A 60 -7.03 19.43 -12.89
C ARG A 60 -6.21 20.25 -11.91
N VAL A 61 -6.78 21.35 -11.39
CA VAL A 61 -6.10 22.20 -10.41
C VAL A 61 -5.68 21.41 -9.17
N PHE A 62 -6.58 20.56 -8.65
CA PHE A 62 -6.24 19.69 -7.52
C PHE A 62 -5.35 18.52 -7.94
N VAL A 63 -5.56 17.96 -9.14
CA VAL A 63 -4.70 16.87 -9.65
C VAL A 63 -3.24 17.31 -9.74
N HIS A 64 -2.97 18.51 -10.28
CA HIS A 64 -1.61 19.04 -10.39
C HIS A 64 -0.99 19.27 -9.01
N TRP A 65 -1.76 19.85 -8.10
CA TRP A 65 -1.34 20.00 -6.71
C TRP A 65 -1.01 18.63 -6.07
N ALA A 66 -1.85 17.62 -6.25
CA ALA A 66 -1.61 16.27 -5.72
C ALA A 66 -0.32 15.65 -6.29
N VAL A 67 -0.08 15.76 -7.60
CA VAL A 67 1.15 15.27 -8.25
C VAL A 67 2.40 15.93 -7.65
N GLU A 68 2.33 17.23 -7.35
CA GLU A 68 3.45 17.99 -6.76
C GLU A 68 3.69 17.66 -5.28
N HIS A 69 2.66 17.28 -4.53
CA HIS A 69 2.74 17.19 -3.06
C HIS A 69 2.71 15.76 -2.51
N PHE A 70 2.21 14.77 -3.27
CA PHE A 70 2.09 13.40 -2.76
C PHE A 70 3.44 12.70 -2.61
N ASP A 71 4.44 13.07 -3.42
CA ASP A 71 5.74 12.40 -3.47
C ASP A 71 5.58 10.88 -3.65
N TRP A 72 4.86 10.48 -4.71
CA TRP A 72 4.43 9.10 -4.88
C TRP A 72 5.53 8.22 -5.48
N PRO A 73 5.79 7.00 -4.94
CA PRO A 73 6.79 6.09 -5.49
C PRO A 73 6.56 5.80 -6.98
N GLY A 74 7.58 6.04 -7.80
CA GLY A 74 7.55 5.83 -9.26
C GLY A 74 6.62 6.77 -10.04
N SER A 75 6.15 7.86 -9.43
CA SER A 75 5.30 8.86 -10.08
C SER A 75 5.58 10.26 -9.53
N SER A 76 6.86 10.65 -9.53
CA SER A 76 7.29 12.00 -9.15
C SER A 76 6.72 13.06 -10.10
N ALA A 77 6.61 14.31 -9.63
CA ALA A 77 6.14 15.40 -10.47
C ALA A 77 6.99 15.57 -11.75
N GLU A 78 8.31 15.39 -11.65
CA GLU A 78 9.22 15.43 -12.80
C GLU A 78 8.88 14.35 -13.83
N GLU A 79 8.67 13.11 -13.39
CA GLU A 79 8.31 12.00 -14.28
C GLU A 79 6.93 12.21 -14.92
N MET A 80 5.95 12.62 -14.11
CA MET A 80 4.57 12.79 -14.53
C MET A 80 4.41 13.93 -15.54
N PHE A 81 5.10 15.06 -15.34
CA PHE A 81 5.02 16.22 -16.23
C PHE A 81 6.04 16.20 -17.39
N ARG A 82 6.89 15.17 -17.49
CA ARG A 82 7.96 15.08 -18.50
C ARG A 82 7.46 15.27 -19.94
N TYR A 83 6.34 14.62 -20.27
CA TYR A 83 5.76 14.65 -21.62
C TYR A 83 4.39 15.34 -21.68
N ASN A 84 3.67 15.40 -20.57
CA ASN A 84 2.32 15.94 -20.49
C ASN A 84 2.28 17.11 -19.50
N LYS A 85 2.05 18.34 -20.00
CA LYS A 85 1.89 19.52 -19.14
C LYS A 85 0.57 19.56 -18.37
N VAL A 86 -0.38 18.71 -18.75
CA VAL A 86 -1.71 18.67 -18.17
C VAL A 86 -2.08 17.22 -17.89
N ILE A 87 -2.26 16.92 -16.61
CA ILE A 87 -2.64 15.60 -16.10
C ILE A 87 -4.07 15.68 -15.53
N ASN A 88 -4.88 14.67 -15.82
CA ASN A 88 -6.19 14.44 -15.23
C ASN A 88 -6.12 13.27 -14.22
N GLU A 89 -7.15 13.08 -13.41
CA GLU A 89 -7.12 12.06 -12.34
C GLU A 89 -6.84 10.64 -12.86
N TYR A 90 -7.45 10.21 -13.97
CA TYR A 90 -7.20 8.90 -14.58
C TYR A 90 -5.77 8.72 -15.12
N GLU A 91 -5.02 9.81 -15.28
CA GLU A 91 -3.61 9.80 -15.67
C GLU A 91 -2.69 9.81 -14.44
N PHE A 92 -3.25 9.91 -13.23
CA PHE A 92 -2.54 9.78 -11.96
C PHE A 92 -3.25 8.73 -11.08
N PRO A 93 -3.08 7.42 -11.37
CA PRO A 93 -3.75 6.32 -10.67
C PRO A 93 -3.68 6.36 -9.13
N PRO A 94 -2.59 6.83 -8.48
CA PRO A 94 -2.56 6.99 -7.03
C PRO A 94 -3.70 7.85 -6.49
N LEU A 95 -4.03 8.95 -7.17
CA LEU A 95 -5.09 9.84 -6.75
C LEU A 95 -6.47 9.24 -7.03
N GLU A 96 -6.66 8.55 -8.16
CA GLU A 96 -7.90 7.86 -8.48
C GLU A 96 -8.24 6.79 -7.41
N LEU A 97 -7.25 5.96 -7.04
CA LEU A 97 -7.39 5.00 -5.95
C LEU A 97 -7.73 5.70 -4.64
N LEU A 98 -6.98 6.75 -4.28
CA LEU A 98 -7.21 7.46 -3.02
C LEU A 98 -8.62 8.05 -2.98
N HIS A 99 -9.08 8.66 -4.06
CA HIS A 99 -10.44 9.20 -4.17
C HIS A 99 -11.49 8.12 -3.88
N PHE A 100 -11.34 6.96 -4.52
CA PHE A 100 -12.21 5.80 -4.28
C PHE A 100 -12.19 5.37 -2.80
N LEU A 101 -11.01 5.29 -2.17
CA LEU A 101 -10.87 4.92 -0.75
C LEU A 101 -11.56 5.93 0.17
N LEU A 102 -11.35 7.23 -0.06
CA LEU A 102 -11.93 8.30 0.77
C LEU A 102 -13.47 8.32 0.69
N ILE A 103 -14.05 8.02 -0.47
CA ILE A 103 -15.51 7.89 -0.63
C ILE A 103 -16.02 6.61 0.04
N THR A 104 -15.35 5.48 -0.19
CA THR A 104 -15.76 4.16 0.33
C THR A 104 -15.73 4.12 1.86
N LEU A 105 -14.69 4.70 2.46
CA LEU A 105 -14.57 4.86 3.91
C LEU A 105 -15.41 6.02 4.47
N ARG A 106 -16.18 6.72 3.62
CA ARG A 106 -17.05 7.85 3.99
C ARG A 106 -16.29 8.99 4.68
N LEU A 107 -15.04 9.22 4.29
CA LEU A 107 -14.20 10.33 4.77
C LEU A 107 -14.50 11.60 3.97
N GLY A 108 -14.79 11.43 2.68
CA GLY A 108 -15.41 12.47 1.86
C GLY A 108 -16.73 12.01 1.28
N ARG A 109 -17.37 12.93 0.57
CA ARG A 109 -18.57 12.68 -0.24
C ARG A 109 -18.58 13.58 -1.45
N HIS A 110 -19.18 13.09 -2.54
CA HIS A 110 -19.56 13.94 -3.65
C HIS A 110 -20.81 14.74 -3.26
N PHE A 111 -20.74 16.06 -3.42
CA PHE A 111 -21.87 16.97 -3.26
C PHE A 111 -21.86 17.96 -4.41
N LYS A 112 -22.87 17.91 -5.28
CA LYS A 112 -22.88 18.65 -6.55
C LYS A 112 -21.59 18.39 -7.33
N ASP A 113 -20.86 19.41 -7.77
CA ASP A 113 -19.59 19.34 -8.48
C ASP A 113 -18.39 19.48 -7.52
N GLU A 114 -18.52 19.03 -6.28
CA GLU A 114 -17.49 19.15 -5.26
C GLU A 114 -17.32 17.85 -4.47
N PHE A 115 -16.10 17.59 -4.03
CA PHE A 115 -15.77 16.66 -2.96
C PHE A 115 -15.70 17.46 -1.66
N ARG A 116 -16.46 17.04 -0.66
CA ARG A 116 -16.49 17.66 0.66
C ARG A 116 -16.21 16.64 1.73
N LEU A 117 -15.55 17.07 2.80
CA LEU A 117 -15.33 16.23 3.97
C LEU A 117 -16.66 15.88 4.64
N THR A 118 -16.71 14.66 5.17
CA THR A 118 -17.70 14.31 6.20
C THR A 118 -17.17 14.73 7.56
N LYS A 119 -18.03 14.75 8.59
CA LYS A 119 -17.58 14.99 9.98
C LYS A 119 -16.45 14.03 10.38
N ARG A 120 -16.58 12.75 9.99
CA ARG A 120 -15.55 11.72 10.22
C ARG A 120 -14.26 12.03 9.47
N GLY A 121 -14.34 12.49 8.22
CA GLY A 121 -13.17 12.91 7.45
C GLY A 121 -12.42 14.06 8.13
N THR A 122 -13.13 15.07 8.61
CA THR A 122 -12.53 16.19 9.34
C THR A 122 -11.85 15.74 10.64
N GLU A 123 -12.46 14.82 11.39
CA GLU A 123 -11.84 14.27 12.60
C GLU A 123 -10.57 13.47 12.29
N LEU A 124 -10.62 12.59 11.27
CA LEU A 124 -9.49 11.74 10.92
C LEU A 124 -8.32 12.49 10.26
N ALA A 125 -8.59 13.63 9.61
CA ALA A 125 -7.56 14.52 9.07
C ALA A 125 -6.57 15.02 10.15
N GLN A 126 -6.99 15.02 11.41
CA GLN A 126 -6.20 15.46 12.56
C GLN A 126 -5.66 14.29 13.41
N THR A 127 -5.91 13.05 12.99
CA THR A 127 -5.47 11.86 13.74
C THR A 127 -4.81 10.82 12.82
N PRO A 128 -3.55 11.06 12.39
CA PRO A 128 -2.82 10.17 11.47
C PRO A 128 -2.82 8.70 11.88
N GLY A 129 -2.66 8.38 13.17
CA GLY A 129 -2.61 7.00 13.65
C GLY A 129 -3.95 6.28 13.51
N LYS A 130 -5.07 6.99 13.74
CA LYS A 130 -6.41 6.43 13.50
C LYS A 130 -6.73 6.32 12.02
N LEU A 131 -6.36 7.33 11.21
CA LEU A 131 -6.55 7.29 9.77
C LEU A 131 -5.78 6.11 9.17
N PHE A 132 -4.53 5.90 9.57
CA PHE A 132 -3.73 4.74 9.17
C PHE A 132 -4.40 3.41 9.53
N ALA A 133 -4.86 3.28 10.78
CA ALA A 133 -5.48 2.06 11.30
C ALA A 133 -6.79 1.68 10.59
N GLU A 134 -7.44 2.63 9.91
CA GLU A 134 -8.63 2.36 9.10
C GLU A 134 -8.29 2.20 7.61
N LEU A 135 -7.48 3.11 7.07
CA LEU A 135 -7.19 3.21 5.65
C LEU A 135 -6.33 2.05 5.15
N VAL A 136 -5.22 1.76 5.84
CA VAL A 136 -4.22 0.80 5.35
C VAL A 136 -4.72 -0.65 5.41
N PRO A 137 -5.35 -1.11 6.51
CA PRO A 137 -5.92 -2.46 6.54
C PRO A 137 -7.05 -2.64 5.52
N PHE A 138 -7.89 -1.61 5.32
CA PHE A 138 -8.93 -1.66 4.29
C PHE A 138 -8.32 -1.75 2.88
N PHE A 139 -7.34 -0.88 2.59
CA PHE A 139 -6.65 -0.88 1.30
C PHE A 139 -5.99 -2.23 1.00
N ILE A 140 -5.23 -2.78 1.94
CA ILE A 140 -4.53 -4.05 1.71
C ILE A 140 -5.54 -5.20 1.61
N LEU A 141 -6.39 -5.37 2.62
CA LEU A 141 -7.13 -6.63 2.82
C LEU A 141 -8.51 -6.68 2.15
N GLN A 142 -9.11 -5.54 1.81
CA GLN A 142 -10.49 -5.47 1.29
C GLN A 142 -10.58 -5.03 -0.17
N ILE A 143 -9.50 -4.49 -0.73
CA ILE A 143 -9.45 -4.14 -2.15
C ILE A 143 -9.03 -5.36 -2.97
N ASP A 144 -9.73 -5.58 -4.07
CA ASP A 144 -9.30 -6.52 -5.11
C ASP A 144 -8.23 -5.84 -5.96
N HIS A 145 -6.95 -5.99 -5.59
CA HIS A 145 -5.84 -5.36 -6.32
C HIS A 145 -5.70 -5.86 -7.76
N ALA A 146 -6.31 -7.00 -8.10
CA ALA A 146 -6.36 -7.49 -9.47
C ALA A 146 -7.39 -6.75 -10.34
N SER A 147 -8.32 -5.98 -9.76
CA SER A 147 -9.29 -5.19 -10.56
C SER A 147 -8.63 -4.09 -11.40
N TYR A 148 -7.41 -3.70 -11.03
CA TYR A 148 -6.57 -2.74 -11.75
C TYR A 148 -5.48 -3.41 -12.59
N ALA A 149 -5.40 -4.75 -12.57
CA ALA A 149 -4.42 -5.48 -13.35
C ALA A 149 -4.73 -5.33 -14.84
N ARG A 150 -3.67 -5.22 -15.65
CA ARG A 150 -3.79 -5.18 -17.12
C ARG A 150 -4.26 -6.50 -17.72
N PHE A 151 -4.19 -7.58 -16.95
CA PHE A 151 -4.54 -8.94 -17.34
C PHE A 151 -5.59 -9.50 -16.38
N GLU A 152 -6.40 -10.46 -16.84
CA GLU A 152 -7.35 -11.20 -15.99
C GLU A 152 -6.65 -12.13 -14.97
N ASP A 153 -5.32 -12.21 -15.06
CA ASP A 153 -4.46 -13.03 -14.22
C ASP A 153 -4.45 -12.50 -12.78
N ARG A 154 -4.52 -13.42 -11.80
CA ARG A 154 -4.45 -13.12 -10.36
C ARG A 154 -3.28 -13.89 -9.77
N PRO A 155 -2.48 -13.29 -8.86
CA PRO A 155 -1.46 -14.07 -8.18
C PRO A 155 -2.13 -15.10 -7.29
N PHE A 156 -1.64 -16.33 -7.31
CA PHE A 156 -2.16 -17.37 -6.43
C PHE A 156 -1.68 -17.14 -5.00
N GLY A 157 -2.58 -16.86 -4.07
CA GLY A 157 -2.20 -16.72 -2.67
C GLY A 157 -3.21 -15.93 -1.86
N LYS A 158 -2.85 -15.68 -0.61
CA LYS A 158 -3.62 -14.90 0.35
C LYS A 158 -2.68 -14.00 1.14
N TRP A 159 -3.22 -12.89 1.63
CA TRP A 159 -2.43 -11.92 2.39
C TRP A 159 -1.70 -12.52 3.58
N ASP A 160 -2.33 -13.44 4.32
CA ASP A 160 -1.69 -14.10 5.47
C ASP A 160 -0.43 -14.87 5.06
N VAL A 161 -0.47 -15.58 3.93
CA VAL A 161 0.70 -16.27 3.39
C VAL A 161 1.73 -15.26 2.89
N TRP A 162 1.32 -14.29 2.07
CA TRP A 162 2.24 -13.31 1.49
C TRP A 162 2.99 -12.53 2.57
N MET A 163 2.29 -12.01 3.58
CA MET A 163 2.93 -11.23 4.63
C MET A 163 3.85 -12.09 5.49
N ASN A 164 3.46 -13.30 5.88
CA ASN A 164 4.30 -14.15 6.74
C ASN A 164 5.57 -14.61 6.03
N VAL A 165 5.52 -14.91 4.73
CA VAL A 165 6.70 -15.26 3.93
C VAL A 165 7.59 -14.04 3.71
N ILE A 166 7.04 -12.90 3.28
CA ILE A 166 7.82 -11.66 3.11
C ILE A 166 8.50 -11.25 4.41
N ASN A 167 7.86 -11.46 5.57
CA ASN A 167 8.46 -11.17 6.87
C ASN A 167 9.82 -11.86 7.06
N VAL A 168 9.93 -13.12 6.60
CA VAL A 168 11.14 -13.95 6.71
C VAL A 168 12.10 -13.67 5.56
N GLU A 169 11.61 -13.76 4.32
CA GLU A 169 12.45 -13.68 3.12
C GLU A 169 13.06 -12.29 2.90
N ALA A 170 12.39 -11.23 3.36
CA ALA A 170 12.88 -9.85 3.22
C ALA A 170 13.54 -9.32 4.50
N ASP A 171 13.95 -10.17 5.46
CA ASP A 171 14.50 -9.71 6.75
C ASP A 171 15.77 -8.85 6.61
N HIS A 172 16.60 -9.17 5.62
CA HIS A 172 17.81 -8.41 5.29
C HIS A 172 17.73 -7.74 3.90
N GLY A 173 16.52 -7.60 3.38
CA GLY A 173 16.28 -7.27 1.97
C GLY A 173 16.40 -8.48 1.06
N THR A 174 15.75 -8.39 -0.08
CA THR A 174 15.66 -9.45 -1.09
C THR A 174 15.38 -8.83 -2.46
N THR A 175 15.22 -9.63 -3.50
CA THR A 175 14.77 -9.17 -4.81
C THR A 175 13.33 -9.61 -5.06
N GLU A 176 12.62 -8.89 -5.92
CA GLU A 176 11.29 -9.27 -6.40
C GLU A 176 11.30 -10.69 -7.00
N GLY A 177 12.32 -11.01 -7.81
CA GLY A 177 12.50 -12.33 -8.40
C GLY A 177 12.68 -13.45 -7.36
N ALA A 178 13.50 -13.21 -6.34
CA ALA A 178 13.72 -14.17 -5.26
C ALA A 178 12.46 -14.37 -4.40
N LEU A 179 11.72 -13.30 -4.11
CA LEU A 179 10.42 -13.39 -3.42
C LEU A 179 9.41 -14.20 -4.23
N PHE A 180 9.31 -13.93 -5.52
CA PHE A 180 8.41 -14.68 -6.41
C PHE A 180 8.78 -16.18 -6.40
N ALA A 181 10.07 -16.50 -6.52
CA ALA A 181 10.55 -17.89 -6.46
C ALA A 181 10.21 -18.56 -5.12
N ALA A 182 10.31 -17.84 -4.00
CA ALA A 182 9.94 -18.35 -2.68
C ALA A 182 8.44 -18.70 -2.58
N PHE A 183 7.57 -18.01 -3.33
CA PHE A 183 6.13 -18.31 -3.37
C PHE A 183 5.75 -19.41 -4.36
N TYR A 184 6.37 -19.42 -5.54
CA TYR A 184 5.88 -20.18 -6.70
C TYR A 184 6.84 -21.25 -7.22
N GLY A 185 8.05 -21.36 -6.66
CA GLY A 185 8.99 -22.45 -6.90
C GLY A 185 9.92 -22.30 -8.11
N GLU A 186 9.77 -21.25 -8.92
CA GLU A 186 10.64 -20.99 -10.07
C GLU A 186 11.11 -19.53 -10.10
N GLU A 187 12.43 -19.30 -10.21
CA GLU A 187 13.00 -17.98 -10.49
C GLU A 187 12.56 -17.55 -11.88
N HIS A 188 11.61 -16.62 -11.92
CA HIS A 188 11.17 -15.97 -13.13
C HIS A 188 11.98 -14.69 -13.34
N ASP A 189 12.50 -14.52 -14.55
CA ASP A 189 13.20 -13.30 -14.98
C ASP A 189 12.26 -12.48 -15.88
N TRP A 190 12.32 -11.15 -15.79
CA TRP A 190 11.56 -10.23 -16.64
C TRP A 190 11.87 -10.41 -18.13
N ASP A 191 12.94 -11.14 -18.46
CA ASP A 191 13.45 -11.41 -19.80
C ASP A 191 13.03 -12.78 -20.42
N ILE A 192 12.33 -13.68 -19.69
CA ILE A 192 11.90 -15.03 -20.18
C ILE A 192 10.43 -15.33 -19.77
N ALA A 193 9.89 -16.48 -20.23
CA ALA A 193 8.57 -17.03 -19.88
C ALA A 193 8.17 -16.75 -18.42
N GLY A 194 6.95 -16.25 -18.23
CA GLY A 194 6.31 -15.96 -16.95
C GLY A 194 6.50 -14.54 -16.38
N TRP A 195 6.99 -13.58 -17.20
CA TRP A 195 7.01 -12.15 -16.87
C TRP A 195 5.63 -11.57 -16.52
N ARG A 196 4.55 -12.16 -17.05
CA ARG A 196 3.17 -11.71 -16.79
C ARG A 196 2.78 -12.04 -15.35
N GLU A 197 3.11 -13.22 -14.88
CA GLU A 197 2.89 -13.70 -13.53
C GLU A 197 3.70 -12.85 -12.53
N MET A 198 4.95 -12.53 -12.87
CA MET A 198 5.75 -11.58 -12.10
C MET A 198 5.10 -10.20 -12.02
N ALA A 199 4.69 -9.63 -13.17
CA ALA A 199 4.03 -8.33 -13.22
C ALA A 199 2.72 -8.30 -12.42
N THR A 200 1.96 -9.40 -12.47
CA THR A 200 0.73 -9.58 -11.69
C THR A 200 1.04 -9.65 -10.19
N PHE A 201 2.06 -10.41 -9.78
CA PHE A 201 2.49 -10.47 -8.38
C PHE A 201 2.98 -9.09 -7.87
N SER A 202 3.81 -8.42 -8.66
CA SER A 202 4.30 -7.08 -8.37
C SER A 202 3.17 -6.08 -8.16
N SER A 203 2.26 -5.99 -9.14
CA SER A 203 1.15 -5.03 -9.10
C SER A 203 0.10 -5.33 -8.04
N CYS A 204 -0.16 -6.60 -7.74
CA CYS A 204 -1.23 -7.00 -6.82
C CYS A 204 -0.76 -7.23 -5.39
N VAL A 205 0.54 -7.39 -5.14
CA VAL A 205 1.11 -7.71 -3.82
C VAL A 205 2.16 -6.68 -3.40
N LEU A 206 3.21 -6.48 -4.20
CA LEU A 206 4.33 -5.62 -3.80
C LEU A 206 3.98 -4.13 -3.83
N HIS A 207 3.36 -3.63 -4.92
CA HIS A 207 2.95 -2.23 -5.00
C HIS A 207 1.97 -1.82 -3.90
N PRO A 208 0.92 -2.61 -3.55
CA PRO A 208 0.07 -2.27 -2.41
C PRO A 208 0.85 -2.20 -1.08
N LEU A 209 1.81 -3.08 -0.85
CA LEU A 209 2.64 -3.03 0.36
C LEU A 209 3.59 -1.82 0.36
N GLU A 210 4.12 -1.43 -0.79
CA GLU A 210 4.92 -0.21 -0.96
C GLU A 210 4.07 1.06 -0.76
N TRP A 211 2.87 1.11 -1.33
CA TRP A 211 1.94 2.24 -1.19
C TRP A 211 1.42 2.38 0.24
N ALA A 212 1.25 1.27 0.94
CA ALA A 212 0.96 1.24 2.36
C ALA A 212 2.15 1.69 3.22
N GLY A 213 3.37 1.69 2.67
CA GLY A 213 4.61 2.04 3.35
C GLY A 213 5.24 0.89 4.13
N LEU A 214 4.79 -0.35 3.93
CA LEU A 214 5.30 -1.53 4.61
C LEU A 214 6.59 -2.05 3.93
N LEU A 215 6.69 -1.87 2.62
CA LEU A 215 7.88 -2.15 1.82
C LEU A 215 8.40 -0.87 1.16
N VAL A 216 9.66 -0.91 0.71
CA VAL A 216 10.24 0.05 -0.23
C VAL A 216 10.95 -0.74 -1.32
N GLN A 217 10.79 -0.30 -2.58
CA GLN A 217 11.47 -0.89 -3.71
C GLN A 217 12.54 0.05 -4.27
N THR A 218 13.71 -0.50 -4.59
CA THR A 218 14.78 0.24 -5.27
C THR A 218 15.22 -0.49 -6.51
N ARG A 219 15.34 0.23 -7.62
CA ARG A 219 15.79 -0.31 -8.91
C ARG A 219 17.29 -0.16 -9.05
N GLU A 220 17.96 -1.26 -9.37
CA GLU A 220 19.36 -1.28 -9.78
C GLU A 220 19.44 -1.75 -11.23
N GLU A 221 20.26 -1.08 -12.05
CA GLU A 221 20.61 -1.59 -13.37
C GLU A 221 21.96 -2.31 -13.26
N ARG A 222 21.95 -3.61 -13.52
CA ARG A 222 23.13 -4.47 -13.43
C ARG A 222 23.25 -5.28 -14.70
N GLU A 223 24.35 -5.09 -15.43
CA GLU A 223 24.65 -5.82 -16.67
C GLU A 223 23.53 -5.75 -17.74
N GLY A 224 22.81 -4.61 -17.79
CA GLY A 224 21.68 -4.39 -18.71
C GLY A 224 20.36 -5.01 -18.25
N LYS A 225 20.33 -5.65 -17.08
CA LYS A 225 19.12 -6.14 -16.41
C LYS A 225 18.66 -5.18 -15.33
N HIS A 226 17.34 -5.09 -15.15
CA HIS A 226 16.75 -4.33 -14.06
C HIS A 226 16.41 -5.26 -12.89
N VAL A 227 17.09 -5.06 -11.77
CA VAL A 227 16.84 -5.78 -10.53
C VAL A 227 16.06 -4.88 -9.59
N HIS A 228 14.90 -5.36 -9.14
CA HIS A 228 14.07 -4.70 -8.16
C HIS A 228 14.37 -5.29 -6.78
N HIS A 229 15.05 -4.51 -5.95
CA HIS A 229 15.30 -4.86 -4.56
C HIS A 229 14.13 -4.44 -3.68
N VAL A 230 13.76 -5.29 -2.73
CA VAL A 230 12.61 -5.14 -1.84
C VAL A 230 13.10 -5.16 -0.40
N PHE A 231 12.76 -4.12 0.37
CA PHE A 231 13.12 -4.00 1.79
C PHE A 231 11.90 -3.71 2.65
N LYS A 232 11.85 -4.30 3.85
CA LYS A 232 10.87 -3.91 4.88
C LYS A 232 11.23 -2.51 5.42
N THR A 233 10.23 -1.64 5.54
CA THR A 233 10.41 -0.36 6.25
C THR A 233 10.27 -0.58 7.77
N PRO A 234 10.69 0.39 8.61
CA PRO A 234 10.39 0.35 10.05
C PRO A 234 8.90 0.19 10.37
N LEU A 235 8.01 0.72 9.50
CA LEU A 235 6.57 0.62 9.67
C LEU A 235 6.07 -0.84 9.65
N TRP A 236 6.75 -1.75 8.96
CA TRP A 236 6.41 -3.18 8.97
C TRP A 236 6.34 -3.74 10.40
N ARG A 237 7.42 -3.56 11.16
CA ARG A 237 7.54 -4.08 12.54
C ARG A 237 6.63 -3.34 13.52
N SER A 238 6.42 -2.05 13.30
CA SER A 238 5.61 -1.21 14.17
C SER A 238 4.12 -1.47 13.97
N ALA A 239 3.67 -1.62 12.71
CA ALA A 239 2.26 -1.77 12.36
C ALA A 239 1.77 -3.22 12.34
N LEU A 240 2.63 -4.21 12.12
CA LEU A 240 2.20 -5.60 11.96
C LEU A 240 2.54 -6.47 13.19
N LYS A 241 1.70 -7.48 13.41
CA LYS A 241 2.00 -8.68 14.17
C LYS A 241 1.69 -9.88 13.30
N LEU A 242 2.70 -10.70 13.03
CA LEU A 242 2.65 -11.85 12.13
C LEU A 242 3.01 -13.13 12.89
N ASP A 243 2.63 -14.28 12.34
CA ASP A 243 2.92 -15.59 12.95
C ASP A 243 4.41 -15.93 12.87
N THR A 244 5.11 -15.38 11.87
CA THR A 244 6.54 -15.59 11.66
C THR A 244 7.44 -14.59 12.39
N ASP A 245 6.89 -13.70 13.22
CA ASP A 245 7.67 -12.71 13.97
C ASP A 245 8.75 -13.37 14.86
N ASP A 246 8.44 -14.53 15.47
CA ASP A 246 9.35 -15.27 16.34
C ASP A 246 10.47 -16.02 15.58
N MET A 247 10.38 -16.12 14.24
CA MET A 247 11.43 -16.69 13.40
C MET A 247 12.58 -15.70 13.16
N LEU A 248 12.33 -14.41 13.37
CA LEU A 248 13.31 -13.35 13.15
C LEU A 248 14.20 -13.17 14.38
N ARG A 249 15.50 -12.97 14.16
CA ARG A 249 16.41 -12.66 15.28
C ARG A 249 16.06 -11.27 15.83
N PRO A 250 16.04 -11.08 17.16
CA PRO A 250 15.89 -9.75 17.73
C PRO A 250 17.01 -8.84 17.21
N VAL A 251 16.65 -7.69 16.66
CA VAL A 251 17.62 -6.62 16.38
C VAL A 251 18.18 -6.19 17.73
N SER A 252 19.41 -6.61 18.02
CA SER A 252 20.18 -6.10 19.16
C SER A 252 20.52 -4.65 18.83
N VAL A 253 19.79 -3.71 19.43
CA VAL A 253 20.15 -2.29 19.36
C VAL A 253 21.36 -2.12 20.27
N GLN A 254 22.54 -1.90 19.67
CA GLN A 254 23.72 -1.35 20.37
C GLN A 254 23.59 0.16 20.49
#